data_AF-A0A1B7LI58-F1
#
_entry.id   AF-A0A1B7LI58-F1
#
_cell.length_a   1.000
_cell.length_b   1.000
_cell.length_c   1.000
_cell.angle_alpha   90.00
_cell.angle_beta   90.00
_cell.angle_gamma   90.00
#
_symmetry.space_group_name_H-M   'P 1'
#
loop_
_entity.id
_entity.type
_entity.pdbx_description
1 polymer ?
#
loop_
_entity_poly.entity_id
_entity_poly.type
_entity_poly.pdbx_seq_one_letter_code
_entity_poly.pdbx_strand_id
1 'polypeptide(L)'
;MLGLARYHARQAGVEEYIHWQQMPVAALQTKHQYGCIICNPPYGQRLADLQSVERLYREMGHVFRNLDTWSYYVLTAHHNFEKLFGRPADKKRKLYNGRIECTYYQFFGPRPPRRE
;
A
#
# COMPACT_ATOMS: atom_id res chain seq x y z
N MET A 1 13.97 2.48 -10.61
CA MET A 1 13.13 3.29 -9.69
C MET A 1 13.81 3.64 -8.37
N LEU A 2 14.41 2.69 -7.63
CA LEU A 2 15.05 3.00 -6.33
C LEU A 2 16.17 4.04 -6.40
N GLY A 3 16.98 4.05 -7.47
CA GLY A 3 18.01 5.10 -7.66
C GLY A 3 17.41 6.51 -7.73
N LEU A 4 16.32 6.69 -8.47
CA LEU A 4 15.59 7.96 -8.54
C LEU A 4 14.95 8.33 -7.19
N ALA A 5 14.41 7.34 -6.47
CA ALA A 5 13.79 7.58 -5.18
C ALA A 5 14.81 8.07 -4.13
N ARG A 6 16.01 7.46 -4.09
CA ARG A 6 17.14 7.93 -3.28
C ARG A 6 17.60 9.32 -3.69
N TYR A 7 17.70 9.57 -5.00
CA TYR A 7 18.05 10.89 -5.52
C TYR A 7 17.05 11.96 -5.06
N HIS A 8 15.75 11.74 -5.17
CA HIS A 8 14.74 12.70 -4.70
C HIS A 8 14.75 12.87 -3.19
N ALA A 9 14.97 11.80 -2.41
CA ALA A 9 15.09 11.91 -0.95
C ALA A 9 16.30 12.76 -0.53
N ARG A 10 17.42 12.68 -1.26
CA ARG A 10 18.57 13.59 -1.08
C ARG A 10 18.21 15.04 -1.35
N GLN A 11 17.57 15.30 -2.49
CA GLN A 11 17.15 16.65 -2.85
C GLN A 11 16.15 17.25 -1.85
N ALA A 12 15.31 16.41 -1.25
CA ALA A 12 14.36 16.80 -0.22
C ALA A 12 14.96 16.88 1.19
N GLY A 13 16.24 16.50 1.40
CA GLY A 13 16.90 16.55 2.71
C GLY A 13 16.37 15.54 3.73
N VAL A 14 15.78 14.41 3.28
CA VAL A 14 15.16 13.40 4.15
C VAL A 14 15.77 12.01 4.04
N GLU A 15 16.91 11.86 3.34
CA GLU A 15 17.54 10.55 3.09
C GLU A 15 17.83 9.79 4.38
N GLU A 16 18.26 10.47 5.45
CA GLU A 16 18.62 9.86 6.72
C GLU A 16 17.44 9.24 7.48
N TYR A 17 16.20 9.65 7.16
CA TYR A 17 14.98 9.12 7.78
C TYR A 17 14.37 7.95 7.01
N ILE A 18 14.95 7.55 5.86
CA ILE A 18 14.35 6.56 4.97
C ILE A 18 15.28 5.34 4.82
N HIS A 19 14.79 4.18 5.25
CA HIS A 19 15.39 2.90 4.92
C HIS A 19 14.86 2.38 3.58
N TRP A 20 15.76 1.99 2.68
CA TRP A 20 15.43 1.54 1.33
C TRP A 20 15.75 0.07 1.14
N GLN A 21 14.74 -0.70 0.71
CA GLN A 21 14.90 -2.11 0.41
C GLN A 21 14.20 -2.48 -0.90
N GLN A 22 14.86 -3.27 -1.75
CA GLN A 22 14.24 -3.84 -2.95
C GLN A 22 13.75 -5.25 -2.62
N MET A 23 12.44 -5.46 -2.69
CA MET A 23 11.86 -6.80 -2.52
C MET A 23 10.50 -6.89 -3.20
N PRO A 24 10.04 -8.11 -3.57
CA PRO A 24 8.65 -8.35 -3.92
C PRO A 24 7.76 -8.21 -2.68
N VAL A 25 6.50 -7.79 -2.87
CA VAL A 25 5.55 -7.64 -1.76
C VAL A 25 5.27 -8.98 -1.06
N ALA A 26 5.33 -10.08 -1.80
CA ALA A 26 5.24 -11.45 -1.29
C ALA A 26 6.21 -11.75 -0.13
N ALA A 27 7.38 -11.10 -0.14
CA ALA A 27 8.43 -11.31 0.84
C ALA A 27 8.39 -10.30 2.01
N LEU A 28 7.40 -9.39 2.03
CA LEU A 28 7.27 -8.42 3.11
C LEU A 28 6.92 -9.13 4.41
N GLN A 29 7.84 -9.02 5.37
CA GLN A 29 7.69 -9.53 6.72
C GLN A 29 8.34 -8.55 7.68
N THR A 30 7.78 -8.43 8.87
CA THR A 30 8.29 -7.53 9.91
C THR A 30 7.90 -8.03 11.28
N LYS A 31 8.78 -7.79 12.27
CA LYS A 31 8.51 -8.05 13.68
C LYS A 31 7.91 -6.83 14.39
N HIS A 32 7.86 -5.68 13.71
CA HIS A 32 7.28 -4.46 14.27
C HIS A 32 5.75 -4.55 14.28
N GLN A 33 5.14 -3.92 15.28
CA GLN A 33 3.70 -3.89 15.47
C GLN A 33 3.19 -2.45 15.38
N TYR A 34 1.90 -2.30 15.10
CA TYR A 34 1.21 -0.99 15.06
C TYR A 34 1.81 -0.02 14.03
N GLY A 35 2.34 -0.55 12.93
CA GLY A 35 2.86 0.25 11.81
C GLY A 35 1.77 0.67 10.83
N CYS A 36 2.18 1.47 9.84
CA CYS A 36 1.32 1.89 8.73
C CYS A 36 1.97 1.52 7.39
N ILE A 37 1.19 0.92 6.48
CA ILE A 37 1.56 0.78 5.08
C ILE A 37 0.77 1.82 4.29
N ILE A 38 1.47 2.67 3.53
CA ILE A 38 0.87 3.60 2.58
C ILE A 38 1.43 3.26 1.21
N CYS A 39 0.56 2.93 0.26
CA CYS A 39 1.00 2.57 -1.07
C CYS A 39 0.07 3.09 -2.18
N ASN A 40 0.69 3.29 -3.34
CA ASN A 40 0.06 3.70 -4.56
C ASN A 40 0.36 2.66 -5.66
N PRO A 41 -0.22 1.45 -5.59
CA PRO A 41 0.10 0.35 -6.51
C PRO A 41 -0.31 0.68 -7.95
N PRO A 42 0.26 0.01 -8.96
CA PRO A 42 -0.13 0.20 -10.36
C PRO A 42 -1.62 -0.11 -10.58
N TYR A 43 -2.32 0.72 -11.36
CA TYR A 43 -3.78 0.61 -11.52
C TYR A 43 -4.24 -0.24 -12.72
N GLY A 44 -3.32 -0.75 -13.55
CA GLY A 44 -3.67 -1.56 -14.72
C GLY A 44 -4.37 -0.76 -15.82
N GLN A 45 -3.80 0.38 -16.21
CA GLN A 45 -4.38 1.28 -17.24
C GLN A 45 -4.42 0.66 -18.64
N ARG A 46 -3.63 -0.40 -18.90
CA ARG A 46 -3.64 -1.18 -20.14
C ARG A 46 -4.15 -2.58 -19.85
N LEU A 47 -4.88 -3.16 -20.80
CA LEU A 47 -5.48 -4.50 -20.66
C LEU A 47 -4.44 -5.59 -20.32
N ALA A 48 -3.25 -5.51 -20.94
CA ALA A 48 -2.15 -6.44 -20.70
C ALA A 48 -1.62 -6.40 -19.24
N ASP A 49 -1.78 -5.28 -18.55
CA ASP A 49 -1.31 -5.08 -17.18
C ASP A 49 -2.40 -5.44 -16.14
N LEU A 50 -3.64 -5.66 -16.57
CA LEU A 50 -4.74 -5.88 -15.65
C LEU A 50 -4.57 -7.17 -14.84
N GLN A 51 -4.22 -8.28 -15.50
CA GLN A 51 -4.04 -9.57 -14.82
C GLN A 51 -2.90 -9.55 -13.81
N SER A 52 -1.78 -8.89 -14.14
CA SER A 52 -0.63 -8.77 -13.23
C SER A 52 -0.96 -7.89 -12.02
N VAL A 53 -1.72 -6.81 -12.25
CA VAL A 53 -2.21 -5.91 -11.19
C VAL A 53 -3.21 -6.62 -10.28
N GLU A 54 -4.16 -7.39 -10.82
CA GLU A 54 -5.07 -8.15 -9.98
C GLU A 54 -4.34 -9.22 -9.16
N ARG A 55 -3.33 -9.89 -9.73
CA ARG A 55 -2.49 -10.83 -8.99
C ARG A 55 -1.77 -10.12 -7.85
N LEU A 56 -1.21 -8.93 -8.09
CA LEU A 56 -0.57 -8.12 -7.06
C LEU A 56 -1.56 -7.77 -5.94
N TYR A 57 -2.80 -7.37 -6.24
CA TYR A 57 -3.78 -7.07 -5.21
C TYR A 57 -4.16 -8.27 -4.35
N ARG A 58 -4.30 -9.46 -4.96
CA ARG A 58 -4.51 -10.70 -4.21
C ARG A 58 -3.33 -10.96 -3.29
N GLU A 59 -2.11 -10.87 -3.81
CA GLU A 59 -0.88 -11.08 -3.04
C GLU A 59 -0.73 -10.09 -1.88
N MET A 60 -1.00 -8.80 -2.11
CA MET A 60 -1.06 -7.79 -1.05
C MET A 60 -2.04 -8.20 0.04
N GLY A 61 -3.24 -8.64 -0.32
CA GLY A 61 -4.22 -9.16 0.63
C GLY A 61 -3.71 -10.34 1.45
N HIS A 62 -3.03 -11.30 0.82
CA HIS A 62 -2.42 -12.45 1.50
C HIS A 62 -1.34 -12.03 2.50
N VAL A 63 -0.43 -11.16 2.09
CA VAL A 63 0.69 -10.70 2.92
C VAL A 63 0.21 -9.83 4.08
N PHE A 64 -0.68 -8.87 3.79
CA PHE A 64 -1.08 -7.87 4.78
C PHE A 64 -1.94 -8.49 5.87
N ARG A 65 -2.65 -9.61 5.61
CA ARG A 65 -3.36 -10.34 6.67
C ARG A 65 -2.45 -10.86 7.79
N ASN A 66 -1.16 -11.06 7.53
CA ASN A 66 -0.19 -11.47 8.54
C ASN A 66 0.31 -10.31 9.42
N LEU A 67 -0.09 -9.07 9.13
CA LEU A 67 0.31 -7.85 9.83
C LEU A 67 -0.84 -7.32 10.70
N ASP A 68 -1.52 -8.18 11.44
CA ASP A 68 -2.75 -7.93 12.23
C ASP A 68 -2.88 -6.57 12.95
N THR A 69 -1.79 -6.03 13.50
CA THR A 69 -1.77 -4.74 14.21
C THR A 69 -1.61 -3.50 13.31
N TRP A 70 -1.31 -3.68 12.03
CA TRP A 70 -0.97 -2.61 11.11
C TRP A 70 -2.20 -1.97 10.47
N SER A 71 -2.07 -0.68 10.16
CA SER A 71 -3.02 0.03 9.30
C SER A 71 -2.52 0.05 7.86
N TYR A 72 -3.42 -0.11 6.89
CA TYR A 72 -3.09 -0.07 5.47
C TYR A 72 -3.87 1.02 4.76
N TYR A 73 -3.20 1.68 3.82
CA TYR A 73 -3.73 2.79 3.06
C TYR A 73 -3.34 2.60 1.60
N VAL A 74 -4.34 2.31 0.76
CA VAL A 74 -4.11 1.95 -0.65
C VAL A 74 -4.86 2.92 -1.54
N LEU A 75 -4.14 3.63 -2.40
CA LEU A 75 -4.71 4.47 -3.44
C LEU A 75 -4.77 3.68 -4.75
N THR A 76 -5.96 3.49 -5.33
CA THR A 76 -6.10 2.84 -6.65
C THR A 76 -7.34 3.27 -7.40
N ALA A 77 -7.27 3.26 -8.73
CA ALA A 77 -8.41 3.45 -9.63
C ALA A 77 -9.17 2.13 -9.91
N HIS A 78 -8.71 1.00 -9.37
CA HIS A 78 -9.30 -0.30 -9.65
C HIS A 78 -10.56 -0.57 -8.81
N HIS A 79 -11.72 -0.55 -9.46
CA HIS A 79 -13.03 -0.67 -8.79
C HIS A 79 -13.23 -1.98 -8.00
N ASN A 80 -12.65 -3.10 -8.45
CA ASN A 80 -12.75 -4.40 -7.76
C ASN A 80 -11.68 -4.63 -6.69
N PHE A 81 -10.97 -3.59 -6.25
CA PHE A 81 -9.85 -3.72 -5.32
C PHE A 81 -10.19 -4.49 -4.04
N GLU A 82 -11.27 -4.16 -3.33
CA GLU A 82 -11.65 -4.81 -2.06
C GLU A 82 -11.88 -6.33 -2.22
N LYS A 83 -12.47 -6.74 -3.35
CA LYS A 83 -12.71 -8.14 -3.69
C LYS A 83 -11.40 -8.89 -3.91
N LEU A 84 -10.46 -8.28 -4.63
CA LEU A 84 -9.15 -8.86 -4.93
C LEU A 84 -8.25 -8.88 -3.69
N PHE A 85 -8.27 -7.81 -2.91
CA PHE A 85 -7.56 -7.69 -1.64
C PHE A 85 -8.12 -8.65 -0.57
N GLY A 86 -9.39 -9.05 -0.71
CA GLY A 86 -10.02 -10.07 0.14
C GLY A 86 -10.54 -9.53 1.47
N ARG A 87 -10.73 -8.22 1.60
CA ARG A 87 -11.32 -7.56 2.77
C ARG A 87 -11.95 -6.21 2.35
N PRO A 88 -13.14 -5.85 2.86
CA PRO A 88 -13.68 -4.50 2.69
C PRO A 88 -12.87 -3.46 3.49
N ALA A 89 -12.72 -2.26 2.95
CA ALA A 89 -12.07 -1.16 3.64
C ALA A 89 -12.99 -0.57 4.72
N ASP A 90 -12.40 -0.19 5.85
CA ASP A 90 -13.12 0.44 6.95
C ASP A 90 -13.56 1.85 6.57
N LYS A 91 -12.82 2.51 5.68
CA LYS A 91 -13.20 3.81 5.11
C LYS A 91 -12.71 3.97 3.67
N LYS A 92 -13.56 4.56 2.83
CA LYS A 92 -13.24 4.92 1.44
C LYS A 92 -13.31 6.44 1.26
N ARG A 93 -12.36 7.00 0.53
CA ARG A 93 -12.38 8.41 0.11
C ARG A 93 -12.11 8.47 -1.38
N LYS A 94 -13.02 9.10 -2.12
CA LYS A 94 -12.79 9.42 -3.52
C LYS A 94 -11.75 10.53 -3.64
N LEU A 95 -10.76 10.34 -4.49
CA LEU A 95 -9.68 11.28 -4.79
C LEU A 95 -9.46 11.33 -6.30
N TYR A 96 -8.65 12.27 -6.75
CA TYR A 96 -8.23 12.38 -8.15
C TYR A 96 -6.71 12.40 -8.24
N ASN A 97 -6.14 11.48 -9.02
CA ASN A 97 -4.74 11.51 -9.41
C ASN A 97 -4.65 12.08 -10.83
N GLY A 98 -4.50 13.40 -10.92
CA GLY A 98 -4.70 14.12 -12.18
C GLY A 98 -6.16 14.03 -12.63
N ARG A 99 -6.41 13.49 -13.84
CA ARG A 99 -7.75 13.27 -14.39
C ARG A 99 -8.34 11.89 -14.04
N ILE A 100 -7.60 11.07 -13.29
CA ILE A 100 -8.00 9.71 -12.96
C ILE A 100 -8.70 9.71 -11.62
N GLU A 101 -9.95 9.26 -11.61
CA GLU A 101 -10.68 9.01 -10.38
C GLU A 101 -10.09 7.80 -9.66
N CYS A 102 -9.65 8.01 -8.43
CA CYS A 102 -9.10 6.98 -7.56
C CYS A 102 -9.92 6.88 -6.27
N THR A 103 -9.87 5.72 -5.64
CA THR A 103 -10.35 5.53 -4.28
C THR A 103 -9.17 5.28 -3.35
N TYR A 104 -9.15 6.02 -2.24
CA TYR A 104 -8.25 5.81 -1.12
C TYR A 104 -8.93 4.91 -0.08
N TYR A 105 -8.54 3.64 -0.10
CA TYR A 105 -9.00 2.60 0.78
C TYR A 105 -8.19 2.63 2.09
N GLN A 106 -8.88 2.74 3.22
CA GLN A 106 -8.29 2.78 4.56
C GLN A 106 -8.72 1.53 5.33
N PHE A 107 -7.74 0.80 5.84
CA PHE A 107 -7.90 -0.37 6.69
C PHE A 107 -7.19 -0.09 8.02
N PHE A 108 -7.93 0.01 9.10
CA PHE A 108 -7.40 0.36 10.41
C PHE A 108 -6.96 -0.89 11.15
N GLY A 109 -5.72 -0.84 11.63
CA GLY A 109 -5.24 -1.74 12.67
C GLY A 109 -5.78 -1.32 14.04
N PRO A 110 -5.76 -2.23 15.03
CA PRO A 110 -6.07 -1.90 16.42
C PRO A 110 -5.12 -0.81 16.96
N ARG A 111 -5.59 -0.05 17.94
CA ARG A 111 -4.72 0.88 18.66
C ARG A 111 -3.81 0.10 19.61
N PRO A 112 -2.57 0.57 19.86
CA PRO A 112 -1.75 0.05 20.94
C PRO A 112 -2.52 0.11 22.27
N PRO A 113 -2.36 -0.87 23.17
CA PRO A 113 -2.92 -0.80 24.51
C PRO A 113 -2.42 0.47 25.20
N ARG A 114 -3.29 1.13 25.96
CA ARG A 114 -2.88 2.26 26.80
C ARG A 114 -1.85 1.74 27.81
N ARG A 115 -0.69 2.40 27.87
CA ARG A 115 0.24 2.20 28.98
C ARG A 115 -0.41 2.83 30.20
N GLU A 116 -0.55 2.05 31.27
CA GLU A 116 -0.91 2.54 32.61
C GLU A 116 0.18 3.47 33.15
#